data_AF-A0A9N7REV6-F1
#
_entry.id   AF-A0A9N7REV6-F1
#
_cell.length_a   1.000
_cell.length_b   1.000
_cell.length_c   1.000
_cell.angle_alpha   90.00
_cell.angle_beta   90.00
_cell.angle_gamma   90.00
#
_symmetry.space_group_name_H-M   'P 1'
#
loop_
_entity.id
_entity.type
_entity.pdbx_description
1 polymer ?
#
loop_
_entity_poly.entity_id
_entity_poly.type
_entity_poly.pdbx_seq_one_letter_code
_entity_poly.pdbx_strand_id
1 'polypeptide(L)'
;MGGEMEIGSRFPANVESQNLSPSQPKKVGGWRAIAYILGNESFEKLASMSLVANITVYLRTKYNLSGILLVNVVTIWFGTANVSSILGAVVSDALIGRFLTLLIGTLFSLTGMAAMTLTAAEPSLRPPPCSADDQPSCSRPQEWQLAFLFISLGIIALGAGGIRPCNIAFGADQVNDFLRKAWKMAARYSGPTLDSKPVVIQLY
;
A
#
# COMPACT_ATOMS: atom_id res chain seq x y z
N MET A 1 -36.18 1.14 61.74
CA MET A 1 -36.38 0.10 60.71
C MET A 1 -36.66 0.81 59.39
N GLY A 2 -35.87 0.49 58.36
CA GLY A 2 -35.93 1.04 56.99
C GLY A 2 -35.05 2.30 56.86
N GLY A 3 -33.86 2.31 56.26
CA GLY A 3 -33.24 1.39 55.30
C GLY A 3 -32.84 2.21 54.07
N GLU A 4 -31.66 2.83 54.10
CA GLU A 4 -31.03 3.47 52.94
C GLU A 4 -30.81 2.44 51.83
N MET A 5 -31.20 2.78 50.59
CA MET A 5 -30.97 1.95 49.42
C MET A 5 -30.14 2.75 48.41
N GLU A 6 -28.83 2.52 48.48
CA GLU A 6 -27.84 2.89 47.47
C GLU A 6 -28.10 2.09 46.19
N ILE A 7 -28.35 2.77 45.07
CA ILE A 7 -28.43 2.12 43.75
C ILE A 7 -27.00 2.05 43.19
N GLY A 8 -26.33 0.94 43.49
CA GLY A 8 -25.11 0.51 42.85
C GLY A 8 -25.39 -0.57 41.79
N SER A 9 -25.19 -0.24 40.52
CA SER A 9 -24.92 -1.21 39.44
C SER A 9 -24.02 -0.51 38.42
N ARG A 10 -22.72 -0.39 38.69
CA ARG A 10 -21.68 -1.38 38.34
C ARG A 10 -21.62 -1.64 36.83
N PHE A 11 -21.21 -0.63 36.07
CA PHE A 11 -20.51 -0.86 34.80
C PHE A 11 -19.05 -1.15 35.12
N PRO A 12 -18.58 -2.40 35.00
CA PRO A 12 -17.16 -2.70 35.17
C PRO A 12 -16.40 -2.09 33.99
N ALA A 13 -15.61 -1.07 34.29
CA ALA A 13 -14.42 -0.73 33.52
C ALA A 13 -13.41 -1.87 33.71
N ASN A 14 -13.58 -2.96 32.96
CA ASN A 14 -12.59 -4.01 32.83
C ASN A 14 -12.68 -4.60 31.43
N VAL A 15 -12.19 -3.86 30.43
CA VAL A 15 -11.55 -4.53 29.30
C VAL A 15 -10.31 -5.14 29.90
N GLU A 16 -10.45 -6.43 30.23
CA GLU A 16 -9.39 -7.32 30.68
C GLU A 16 -8.10 -6.96 29.97
N SER A 17 -7.21 -6.38 30.76
CA SER A 17 -5.81 -6.20 30.43
C SER A 17 -5.31 -7.60 30.12
N GLN A 18 -5.29 -8.00 28.84
CA GLN A 18 -4.59 -9.19 28.44
C GLN A 18 -3.18 -9.04 28.98
N ASN A 19 -2.89 -9.86 29.99
CA ASN A 19 -1.60 -10.00 30.63
C ASN A 19 -0.55 -10.23 29.54
N LEU A 20 -0.01 -9.16 28.96
CA LEU A 20 1.33 -9.18 28.40
C LEU A 20 2.25 -9.33 29.61
N SER A 21 2.41 -10.59 30.04
CA SER A 21 3.64 -11.07 30.66
C SER A 21 4.79 -10.28 30.05
N PRO A 22 5.69 -9.67 30.84
CA PRO A 22 6.78 -8.86 30.31
C PRO A 22 7.58 -9.75 29.36
N SER A 23 7.31 -9.62 28.06
CA SER A 23 8.02 -10.38 27.06
C SER A 23 9.43 -9.84 27.16
N GLN A 24 10.32 -10.70 27.65
CA GLN A 24 11.77 -10.55 27.66
C GLN A 24 12.20 -9.58 26.56
N PRO A 25 12.99 -8.52 26.84
CA PRO A 25 13.31 -7.50 25.87
C PRO A 25 13.92 -8.17 24.64
N LYS A 26 13.10 -8.37 23.59
CA LYS A 26 13.55 -8.89 22.32
C LYS A 26 14.56 -7.87 21.84
N LYS A 27 15.80 -8.34 21.64
CA LYS A 27 16.91 -7.55 21.11
C LYS A 27 16.45 -6.90 19.81
N VAL A 28 15.95 -5.67 19.91
CA VAL A 28 15.39 -4.92 18.78
C VAL A 28 16.52 -4.70 17.80
N GLY A 29 16.32 -5.13 16.55
CA GLY A 29 17.29 -4.94 15.48
C GLY A 29 17.68 -3.47 15.42
N GLY A 30 18.98 -3.19 15.35
CA GLY A 30 19.50 -1.83 15.43
C GLY A 30 18.92 -0.93 14.32
N TRP A 31 18.97 0.39 14.53
CA TRP A 31 18.48 1.44 13.64
C TRP A 31 18.82 1.26 12.15
N ARG A 32 19.93 0.59 11.83
CA ARG A 32 20.30 0.22 10.46
C ARG A 32 19.30 -0.75 9.81
N ALA A 33 18.81 -1.74 10.52
CA ALA A 33 17.83 -2.71 10.00
C ALA A 33 16.50 -2.01 9.66
N ILE A 34 16.05 -1.09 10.53
CA ILE A 34 14.84 -0.29 10.29
C ILE A 34 15.01 0.58 9.04
N ALA A 35 16.17 1.23 8.86
CA ALA A 35 16.45 2.03 7.68
C ALA A 35 16.43 1.20 6.38
N TYR A 36 16.98 -0.03 6.38
CA TYR A 36 16.91 -0.93 5.24
C TYR A 36 15.49 -1.36 4.89
N ILE A 37 14.67 -1.68 5.90
CA ILE A 37 13.27 -2.08 5.70
C ILE A 37 12.47 -0.92 5.10
N LEU A 38 12.60 0.28 5.66
CA LEU A 38 11.92 1.48 5.17
C LEU A 38 12.38 1.87 3.76
N GLY A 39 13.68 1.73 3.48
CA GLY A 39 14.23 1.96 2.15
C GLY A 39 13.64 1.00 1.13
N ASN A 40 13.68 -0.31 1.41
CA ASN A 40 13.10 -1.33 0.54
C ASN A 40 11.61 -1.09 0.29
N GLU A 41 10.84 -0.81 1.34
CA GLU A 41 9.42 -0.49 1.22
C GLU A 41 9.19 0.75 0.33
N SER A 42 9.97 1.81 0.54
CA SER A 42 9.86 3.04 -0.27
C SER A 42 10.16 2.78 -1.76
N PHE A 43 11.19 1.99 -2.06
CA PHE A 43 11.51 1.61 -3.43
C PHE A 43 10.38 0.80 -4.08
N GLU A 44 9.79 -0.15 -3.35
CA GLU A 44 8.65 -0.93 -3.84
C GLU A 44 7.45 -0.03 -4.18
N LYS A 45 7.17 0.98 -3.34
CA LYS A 45 6.10 1.96 -3.60
C LYS A 45 6.37 2.79 -4.84
N LEU A 46 7.58 3.33 -4.96
CA LEU A 46 7.98 4.14 -6.12
C LEU A 46 7.86 3.33 -7.41
N ALA A 47 8.32 2.09 -7.39
CA ALA A 47 8.29 1.21 -8.54
C ALA A 47 6.85 0.85 -8.94
N SER A 48 5.98 0.63 -7.96
CA SER A 48 4.54 0.40 -8.19
C SER A 48 3.83 1.63 -8.77
N MET A 49 4.12 2.84 -8.28
CA MET A 49 3.56 4.08 -8.83
C MET A 49 4.02 4.32 -10.27
N SER A 50 5.31 4.08 -10.56
CA SER A 50 5.85 4.16 -11.91
C SER A 50 5.19 3.16 -12.86
N LEU A 51 4.94 1.94 -12.37
CA LEU A 51 4.23 0.91 -13.10
C LEU A 51 2.82 1.38 -13.50
N VAL A 52 2.06 1.85 -12.52
CA VAL A 52 0.69 2.35 -12.71
C VAL A 52 0.65 3.51 -13.71
N ALA A 53 1.63 4.42 -13.68
CA ALA A 53 1.72 5.54 -14.61
C ALA A 53 2.02 5.10 -16.06
N ASN A 54 2.83 4.04 -16.24
CA ASN A 54 3.35 3.65 -17.54
C ASN A 54 2.66 2.43 -18.18
N ILE A 55 1.90 1.63 -17.42
CA ILE A 55 1.31 0.37 -17.90
C ILE A 55 0.42 0.56 -19.13
N THR A 56 -0.39 1.61 -19.17
CA THR A 56 -1.30 1.89 -20.30
C THR A 56 -0.52 2.15 -21.58
N VAL A 57 0.57 2.93 -21.50
CA VAL A 57 1.44 3.21 -22.66
C VAL A 57 2.19 1.95 -23.06
N TYR A 58 2.67 1.17 -22.10
CA TYR A 58 3.37 -0.09 -22.36
C TYR A 58 2.49 -1.10 -23.11
N LEU A 59 1.27 -1.34 -22.63
CA LEU A 59 0.31 -2.24 -23.29
C LEU A 59 -0.05 -1.77 -24.70
N ARG A 60 -0.21 -0.46 -24.90
CA ARG A 60 -0.53 0.11 -26.21
C ARG A 60 0.63 0.01 -27.21
N THR A 61 1.83 0.36 -26.78
CA THR A 61 3.00 0.54 -27.68
C THR A 61 3.83 -0.73 -27.85
N LYS A 62 3.89 -1.61 -26.85
CA LYS A 62 4.71 -2.83 -26.87
C LYS A 62 3.91 -4.09 -27.11
N TYR A 63 2.65 -4.12 -26.70
CA TYR A 63 1.77 -5.26 -26.90
C TYR A 63 0.71 -5.03 -27.98
N ASN A 64 0.68 -3.84 -28.58
CA ASN A 64 -0.27 -3.46 -29.64
C ASN A 64 -1.75 -3.60 -29.22
N LEU A 65 -2.05 -3.49 -27.91
CA LEU A 65 -3.43 -3.46 -27.42
C LEU A 65 -4.06 -2.09 -27.72
N SER A 66 -5.25 -2.08 -28.30
CA SER A 66 -5.99 -0.85 -28.60
C SER A 66 -7.49 -0.98 -28.28
N GLY A 67 -8.16 0.17 -28.14
CA GLY A 67 -9.61 0.24 -27.92
C GLY A 67 -10.07 -0.33 -26.57
N ILE A 68 -11.19 -1.06 -26.61
CA ILE A 68 -11.88 -1.56 -25.41
C ILE A 68 -11.04 -2.58 -24.62
N LEU A 69 -10.21 -3.38 -25.30
CA LEU A 69 -9.45 -4.45 -24.67
C LEU A 69 -8.36 -3.88 -23.75
N LEU A 70 -7.66 -2.83 -24.20
CA LEU A 70 -6.68 -2.11 -23.38
C LEU A 70 -7.29 -1.57 -22.08
N VAL A 71 -8.42 -0.86 -22.20
CA VAL A 71 -9.11 -0.25 -21.06
C VAL A 71 -9.59 -1.33 -20.10
N ASN A 72 -10.21 -2.40 -20.60
CA ASN A 72 -10.69 -3.50 -19.77
C ASN A 72 -9.55 -4.16 -18.98
N VAL A 73 -8.41 -4.45 -19.61
CA VAL A 73 -7.25 -5.04 -18.93
C VAL A 73 -6.77 -4.16 -17.78
N VAL A 74 -6.60 -2.86 -18.04
CA VAL A 74 -6.12 -1.91 -17.02
C VAL A 74 -7.13 -1.77 -15.90
N THR A 75 -8.42 -1.61 -16.20
CA THR A 75 -9.48 -1.48 -15.19
C THR A 75 -9.65 -2.75 -14.36
N ILE A 76 -9.61 -3.94 -14.97
CA ILE A 76 -9.66 -5.22 -14.26
C ILE A 76 -8.45 -5.34 -13.34
N TRP A 77 -7.25 -5.02 -13.82
CA TRP A 77 -6.04 -5.07 -13.01
C TRP A 77 -6.09 -4.10 -11.81
N PHE A 78 -6.60 -2.88 -11.99
CA PHE A 78 -6.85 -1.99 -10.86
C PHE A 78 -7.89 -2.58 -9.89
N GLY A 79 -8.97 -3.17 -10.41
CA GLY A 79 -9.99 -3.82 -9.60
C GLY A 79 -9.41 -4.95 -8.75
N THR A 80 -8.62 -5.84 -9.37
CA THR A 80 -7.99 -6.98 -8.68
C THR A 80 -6.97 -6.51 -7.64
N ALA A 81 -6.18 -5.47 -7.92
CA ALA A 81 -5.25 -4.90 -6.93
C ALA A 81 -5.98 -4.35 -5.69
N ASN A 82 -7.15 -3.72 -5.85
CA ASN A 82 -7.94 -3.23 -4.72
C ASN A 82 -8.58 -4.37 -3.92
N VAL A 83 -9.13 -5.38 -4.57
CA VAL A 83 -9.68 -6.56 -3.90
C VAL A 83 -8.58 -7.33 -3.16
N SER A 84 -7.43 -7.50 -3.80
CA SER A 84 -6.23 -8.10 -3.20
C SER A 84 -5.78 -7.37 -1.94
N SER A 85 -5.85 -6.03 -1.91
CA SER A 85 -5.56 -5.25 -0.70
C SER A 85 -6.48 -5.59 0.47
N ILE A 86 -7.79 -5.70 0.21
CA ILE A 86 -8.77 -6.06 1.24
C ILE A 86 -8.54 -7.49 1.74
N LEU A 87 -8.32 -8.44 0.82
CA LEU A 87 -8.03 -9.83 1.17
C LEU A 87 -6.71 -9.94 1.95
N GLY A 88 -5.67 -9.23 1.53
CA GLY A 88 -4.39 -9.16 2.21
C GLY A 88 -4.51 -8.63 3.64
N ALA A 89 -5.34 -7.59 3.84
CA ALA A 89 -5.63 -7.08 5.18
C ALA A 89 -6.29 -8.14 6.07
N VAL A 90 -7.37 -8.77 5.60
CA VAL A 90 -8.09 -9.82 6.35
C VAL A 90 -7.17 -11.00 6.67
N VAL A 91 -6.36 -11.46 5.71
CA VAL A 91 -5.42 -12.56 5.92
C VAL A 91 -4.32 -12.18 6.93
N SER A 92 -3.85 -10.92 6.88
CA SER A 92 -2.82 -10.43 7.81
C SER A 92 -3.31 -10.37 9.25
N ASP A 93 -4.59 -10.02 9.44
CA ASP A 93 -5.23 -9.91 10.75
C ASP A 93 -5.67 -11.29 11.29
N ALA A 94 -6.07 -12.20 10.41
CA ALA A 94 -6.68 -13.48 10.82
C ALA A 94 -5.70 -14.65 10.98
N LEU A 95 -4.62 -14.75 10.18
CA LEU A 95 -3.91 -16.03 10.02
C LEU A 95 -2.40 -15.98 10.25
N ILE A 96 -1.70 -14.94 9.77
CA ILE A 96 -0.24 -15.02 9.53
C ILE A 96 0.55 -14.00 10.37
N GLY A 97 -0.12 -12.94 10.85
CA GLY A 97 0.50 -11.82 11.53
C GLY A 97 1.11 -10.80 10.55
N ARG A 98 1.20 -9.56 11.03
CA ARG A 98 1.55 -8.39 10.21
C ARG A 98 2.95 -8.47 9.58
N PHE A 99 3.95 -8.98 10.31
CA PHE A 99 5.34 -9.02 9.83
C PHE A 99 5.55 -10.02 8.69
N LEU A 100 5.01 -11.23 8.81
CA LEU A 100 5.13 -12.26 7.77
C LEU A 100 4.35 -11.88 6.51
N THR A 101 3.18 -11.24 6.67
CA THR A 101 2.40 -10.78 5.52
C THR A 101 3.13 -9.70 4.73
N LEU A 102 3.82 -8.78 5.41
CA LEU A 102 4.68 -7.79 4.75
C LEU A 102 5.84 -8.44 4.00
N LEU A 103 6.51 -9.42 4.61
CA LEU A 103 7.65 -10.11 3.99
C LEU A 103 7.23 -10.92 2.77
N ILE A 104 6.10 -11.62 2.85
CA ILE A 104 5.54 -12.38 1.73
C ILE A 104 5.09 -11.41 0.62
N GLY A 105 4.41 -10.32 0.98
CA GLY A 105 3.98 -9.29 0.02
C GLY A 105 5.13 -8.69 -0.76
N THR A 106 6.24 -8.32 -0.10
CA THR A 106 7.40 -7.74 -0.77
C THR A 106 8.10 -8.74 -1.70
N LEU A 107 8.15 -10.04 -1.34
CA LEU A 107 8.66 -11.09 -2.22
C LEU A 107 7.80 -11.22 -3.49
N PHE A 108 6.48 -11.29 -3.35
CA PHE A 108 5.58 -11.34 -4.50
C PHE A 108 5.71 -10.08 -5.38
N SER A 109 5.71 -8.89 -4.78
CA SER A 109 5.94 -7.63 -5.51
C SER A 109 7.26 -7.64 -6.27
N LEU A 110 8.35 -8.05 -5.63
CA LEU A 110 9.68 -8.11 -6.25
C LEU A 110 9.70 -9.09 -7.42
N THR A 111 9.17 -10.30 -7.24
CA THR A 111 9.10 -11.32 -8.30
C THR A 111 8.24 -10.83 -9.46
N GLY A 112 7.08 -10.22 -9.20
CA GLY A 112 6.19 -9.70 -10.23
C GLY A 112 6.81 -8.55 -11.03
N MET A 113 7.46 -7.61 -10.34
CA MET A 113 8.19 -6.50 -10.95
C MET A 113 9.38 -6.99 -11.79
N ALA A 114 10.11 -7.99 -11.29
CA ALA A 114 11.21 -8.61 -12.04
C ALA A 114 10.70 -9.31 -13.30
N ALA A 115 9.60 -10.08 -13.21
CA ALA A 115 8.98 -10.74 -14.36
C ALA A 115 8.49 -9.72 -15.41
N MET A 116 7.88 -8.62 -14.98
CA MET A 116 7.47 -7.55 -15.89
C MET A 116 8.67 -6.85 -16.54
N THR A 117 9.77 -6.67 -15.81
CA THR A 117 11.01 -6.10 -16.36
C THR A 117 11.63 -7.04 -17.39
N LEU A 118 11.65 -8.35 -17.13
CA LEU A 118 12.11 -9.37 -18.08
C LEU A 118 11.29 -9.35 -19.38
N THR A 119 9.98 -9.13 -19.26
CA THR A 119 9.09 -8.97 -20.41
C THR A 119 9.46 -7.77 -21.30
N ALA A 120 10.01 -6.71 -20.70
CA ALA A 120 10.49 -5.54 -21.43
C ALA A 120 11.91 -5.71 -21.98
N ALA A 121 12.77 -6.46 -21.28
CA ALA A 121 14.17 -6.70 -21.65
C ALA A 121 14.32 -7.70 -22.80
N GLU A 122 13.54 -8.80 -22.77
CA GLU A 122 13.68 -9.89 -23.73
C GLU A 122 12.69 -9.74 -24.89
N PRO A 123 13.16 -9.49 -26.12
CA PRO A 123 12.29 -9.33 -27.29
C PRO A 123 11.50 -10.58 -27.64
N SER A 124 11.95 -11.78 -27.21
CA SER A 124 11.23 -13.04 -27.43
C SER A 124 9.92 -13.13 -26.62
N LEU A 125 9.83 -12.45 -25.47
CA LEU A 125 8.63 -12.44 -24.61
C LEU A 125 7.56 -11.41 -25.02
N ARG A 126 7.80 -10.63 -26.07
CA ARG A 126 6.87 -9.62 -26.58
C ARG A 126 6.55 -9.82 -28.06
N PRO A 127 5.41 -9.33 -28.54
CA PRO A 127 5.11 -9.39 -29.97
C PRO A 127 6.13 -8.55 -30.77
N PRO A 128 6.35 -8.89 -32.06
CA PRO A 128 7.21 -8.10 -32.92
C PRO A 128 6.73 -6.64 -32.98
N PRO A 129 7.66 -5.67 -32.99
CA PRO A 129 7.30 -4.25 -33.03
C PRO A 129 6.54 -3.95 -34.33
N CYS A 130 5.37 -3.35 -34.22
CA CYS A 130 4.62 -2.86 -35.37
C CYS A 130 4.99 -1.41 -35.65
N SER A 131 5.31 -1.11 -36.90
CA SER A 131 5.55 0.25 -37.39
C SER A 131 4.23 1.03 -37.49
N ALA A 132 4.29 2.36 -37.41
CA ALA A 132 3.10 3.22 -37.50
C ALA A 132 2.34 3.07 -38.85
N ASP A 133 3.03 2.64 -39.90
CA ASP A 133 2.43 2.34 -41.22
C ASP A 133 1.64 1.02 -41.28
N ASP A 134 1.87 0.08 -40.35
CA ASP A 134 1.25 -1.25 -40.34
C ASP A 134 0.09 -1.39 -39.33
N GLN A 135 -0.44 -0.28 -38.80
CA GLN A 135 -1.52 -0.30 -37.81
C GLN A 135 -2.75 -1.15 -38.17
N PRO A 136 -3.22 -1.22 -39.43
CA PRO A 136 -4.35 -2.09 -39.78
C PRO A 136 -3.99 -3.59 -39.92
N SER A 137 -2.70 -3.93 -40.02
CA SER A 137 -2.19 -5.30 -40.27
C SER A 137 -1.26 -5.83 -39.17
N CYS A 138 -1.19 -5.14 -38.03
CA CYS A 138 -0.33 -5.53 -36.93
C CYS A 138 -0.79 -6.87 -36.32
N SER A 139 0.12 -7.85 -36.31
CA SER A 139 -0.19 -9.21 -35.86
C SER A 139 -0.54 -9.21 -34.38
N ARG A 140 -1.63 -9.89 -34.03
CA ARG A 140 -2.13 -10.00 -32.65
C ARG A 140 -1.04 -10.66 -31.77
N PRO A 141 -0.85 -10.19 -30.52
CA PRO A 141 0.08 -10.84 -29.60
C PRO A 141 -0.25 -12.32 -29.42
N GLN A 142 0.78 -13.15 -29.31
CA GLN A 142 0.62 -14.57 -29.04
C GLN A 142 0.01 -14.77 -27.65
N GLU A 143 -0.92 -15.71 -27.52
CA GLU A 143 -1.67 -15.96 -26.27
C GLU A 143 -0.74 -16.27 -25.09
N TRP A 144 0.40 -16.93 -25.31
CA TRP A 144 1.38 -17.24 -24.26
C TRP A 144 2.13 -16.01 -23.74
N GLN A 145 2.41 -15.03 -24.60
CA GLN A 145 3.04 -13.75 -24.21
C GLN A 145 2.09 -12.94 -23.34
N LEU A 146 0.81 -12.92 -23.74
CA LEU A 146 -0.27 -12.30 -22.98
C LEU A 146 -0.48 -12.98 -21.62
N ALA A 147 -0.42 -14.31 -21.57
CA ALA A 147 -0.53 -15.08 -20.34
C ALA A 147 0.62 -14.74 -19.38
N PHE A 148 1.86 -14.68 -19.85
CA PHE A 148 3.01 -14.31 -19.03
C PHE A 148 2.87 -12.90 -18.44
N LEU A 149 2.40 -11.95 -19.25
CA LEU A 149 2.10 -10.58 -18.82
C LEU A 149 1.03 -10.56 -17.73
N PHE A 150 -0.08 -11.28 -17.91
CA PHE A 150 -1.16 -11.33 -16.93
C PHE A 150 -0.77 -12.04 -15.64
N ILE A 151 0.04 -13.09 -15.70
CA ILE A 151 0.61 -13.74 -14.52
C ILE A 151 1.48 -12.73 -13.75
N SER A 152 2.34 -12.00 -14.45
CA SER A 152 3.19 -10.97 -13.84
C SER A 152 2.35 -9.86 -13.18
N LEU A 153 1.34 -9.34 -13.88
CA LEU A 153 0.42 -8.33 -13.34
C LEU A 153 -0.40 -8.85 -12.14
N GLY A 154 -0.80 -10.11 -12.16
CA GLY A 154 -1.50 -10.78 -11.06
C GLY A 154 -0.63 -10.93 -9.83
N ILE A 155 0.62 -11.38 -9.99
CA ILE A 155 1.61 -11.46 -8.91
C ILE A 155 1.86 -10.07 -8.30
N ILE A 156 2.00 -9.03 -9.13
CA ILE A 156 2.14 -7.65 -8.67
C ILE A 156 0.89 -7.23 -7.89
N ALA A 157 -0.32 -7.52 -8.38
CA ALA A 157 -1.57 -7.19 -7.68
C ALA A 157 -1.68 -7.89 -6.30
N LEU A 158 -1.16 -9.11 -6.17
CA LEU A 158 -1.08 -9.83 -4.91
C LEU A 158 -0.09 -9.18 -3.93
N GLY A 159 1.07 -8.72 -4.41
CA GLY A 159 2.06 -8.02 -3.58
C GLY A 159 1.65 -6.57 -3.21
N ALA A 160 0.97 -5.87 -4.11
CA ALA A 160 0.61 -4.45 -4.03
C ALA A 160 -0.48 -4.09 -2.99
N GLY A 161 -0.97 -5.07 -2.21
CA GLY A 161 -2.07 -4.90 -1.25
C GLY A 161 -1.87 -3.83 -0.16
N GLY A 162 -0.70 -3.20 -0.08
CA GLY A 162 -0.39 -2.16 0.90
C GLY A 162 -0.30 -0.72 0.36
N ILE A 163 -0.66 -0.36 -0.88
CA ILE A 163 -0.28 0.93 -1.51
C ILE A 163 -1.08 2.18 -1.07
N ARG A 164 -2.36 2.05 -0.68
CA ARG A 164 -3.20 3.21 -0.25
C ARG A 164 -2.83 3.94 1.06
N PRO A 165 -2.17 3.36 2.08
CA PRO A 165 -1.78 4.07 3.30
C PRO A 165 -0.63 5.07 3.11
N CYS A 166 0.19 4.99 2.05
CA CYS A 166 1.39 5.82 1.92
C CYS A 166 1.08 7.31 1.73
N ASN A 167 0.09 7.65 0.90
CA ASN A 167 -0.26 9.07 0.71
C ASN A 167 -0.98 9.68 1.93
N ILE A 168 -1.70 8.85 2.70
CA ILE A 168 -2.40 9.31 3.91
C ILE A 168 -1.39 9.53 5.04
N ALA A 169 -0.41 8.64 5.21
CA ALA A 169 0.65 8.79 6.22
C ALA A 169 1.56 10.00 5.91
N PHE A 170 2.05 10.14 4.67
CA PHE A 170 2.87 11.29 4.28
C PHE A 170 2.11 12.63 4.28
N GLY A 171 0.80 12.61 3.98
CA GLY A 171 -0.06 13.79 4.10
C GLY A 171 -0.28 14.18 5.56
N ALA A 172 -0.62 13.22 6.42
CA ALA A 172 -0.82 13.43 7.85
C ALA A 172 0.45 13.93 8.55
N ASP A 173 1.62 13.39 8.22
CA ASP A 173 2.90 13.80 8.82
C ASP A 173 3.31 15.22 8.42
N GLN A 174 3.09 15.61 7.15
CA GLN A 174 3.34 16.98 6.70
C GLN A 174 2.39 17.99 7.35
N VAL A 175 1.11 17.61 7.54
CA VAL A 175 0.12 18.46 8.21
C VAL A 175 0.45 18.60 9.70
N ASN A 176 0.85 17.52 10.38
CA ASN A 176 1.21 17.56 11.80
C ASN A 176 2.43 18.46 12.07
N ASP A 177 3.47 18.38 11.25
CA ASP A 177 4.66 19.22 11.40
C ASP A 177 4.40 20.68 10.99
N PHE A 178 3.58 20.92 9.96
CA PHE A 178 3.12 22.26 9.59
C PHE A 178 2.31 22.91 10.73
N LEU A 179 1.32 22.19 11.26
CA LEU A 179 0.49 22.67 12.37
C LEU A 179 1.34 22.93 13.62
N ARG A 180 2.30 22.06 13.94
CA ARG A 180 3.22 22.25 15.06
C ARG A 180 4.08 23.51 14.89
N LYS A 181 4.58 23.78 13.68
CA LYS A 181 5.35 25.00 13.37
C LYS A 181 4.47 26.24 13.42
N ALA A 182 3.25 26.17 12.88
CA ALA A 182 2.26 27.25 12.92
C ALA A 182 1.87 27.60 14.36
N TRP A 183 1.59 26.61 15.23
CA TRP A 183 1.35 26.83 16.66
C TRP A 183 2.54 27.47 17.36
N LYS A 184 3.77 27.02 17.09
CA LYS A 184 4.99 27.63 17.66
C LYS A 184 5.26 29.06 17.18
N MET A 185 4.76 29.43 16.00
CA MET A 185 4.80 30.81 15.51
C MET A 185 3.67 31.66 16.12
N ALA A 186 2.45 31.13 16.18
CA ALA A 186 1.31 31.78 16.81
C ALA A 186 1.54 32.02 18.31
N ALA A 187 2.10 31.06 19.03
CA ALA A 187 2.47 31.19 20.45
C ALA A 187 3.66 32.14 20.70
N ARG A 188 4.44 32.47 19.66
CA ARG A 188 5.47 33.50 19.73
C ARG A 188 4.94 34.90 19.43
N TYR A 189 3.83 35.01 18.69
CA TYR A 189 3.20 36.28 18.34
C TYR A 189 2.09 36.68 19.32
N SER A 190 1.41 35.70 19.91
CA SER A 190 0.47 35.90 20.99
C SER A 190 1.24 35.92 22.31
N GLY A 191 1.27 37.08 22.97
CA GLY A 191 1.68 37.19 24.37
C GLY A 191 0.83 36.27 25.30
N PRO A 192 1.12 36.27 26.61
CA PRO A 192 0.78 35.21 27.57
C PRO A 192 -0.71 35.12 27.96
N THR A 193 -1.63 34.95 27.00
CA THR A 193 -3.08 34.88 27.27
C THR A 193 -3.83 33.73 26.58
N LEU A 194 -3.16 32.80 25.90
CA LEU A 194 -3.82 31.61 25.34
C LEU A 194 -3.32 30.32 26.01
N ASP A 195 -3.71 30.13 27.28
CA ASP A 195 -3.76 28.81 27.91
C ASP A 195 -5.06 28.10 27.51
N SER A 196 -5.12 27.62 26.27
CA SER A 196 -6.06 26.56 25.92
C SER A 196 -5.30 25.48 25.16
N LYS A 197 -5.05 24.37 25.86
CA LYS A 197 -4.43 23.16 25.31
C LYS A 197 -5.13 22.77 24.00
N PRO A 198 -4.39 22.25 22.99
CA PRO A 198 -5.00 21.81 21.74
C PRO A 198 -5.99 20.69 22.05
N VAL A 199 -7.27 20.91 21.73
CA VAL A 199 -8.28 19.85 21.70
C VAL A 199 -7.86 18.90 20.58
N VAL A 200 -7.36 17.74 20.98
CA VAL A 200 -7.11 16.61 20.09
C VAL A 200 -8.48 16.14 19.61
N ILE A 201 -8.84 16.53 18.39
CA ILE A 201 -10.03 16.00 17.71
C ILE A 201 -9.71 14.53 17.38
N GLN A 202 -10.19 13.63 18.25
CA GLN A 202 -10.32 12.21 17.95
C GLN A 202 -11.40 12.08 16.87
N LEU A 203 -10.99 11.86 15.63
CA LEU A 203 -11.89 11.45 14.56
C LEU A 203 -12.10 9.94 14.71
N TYR A 204 -13.33 9.56 15.05
CA TYR A 204 -13.90 8.23 14.83
C TYR A 204 -13.88 7.87 13.34
#